data_AF-A0A7X6ZRE0-F1
#
_entry.id   AF-A0A7X6ZRE0-F1
#
_cell.length_a   1.000
_cell.length_b   1.000
_cell.length_c   1.000
_cell.angle_alpha   90.00
_cell.angle_beta   90.00
_cell.angle_gamma   90.00
#
_symmetry.space_group_name_H-M   'P 1'
#
loop_
_entity.id
_entity.type
_entity.pdbx_description
1 polymer ?
#
loop_
_entity_poly.entity_id
_entity_poly.type
_entity_poly.pdbx_seq_one_letter_code
_entity_poly.pdbx_strand_id
1 'polypeptide(L)'
;MKKRSGFTLIELVMVIAILAIVTVVGLTQFGNLKKRSAYKVAMQNIRQLSSALHTYALINENSADCFNNFDSLIDLQISGEGSGTYWTGPAGTFVWDAVANNPGIYNGSYKVLAATYDAGGGGGSTPELEAAKRANLGISSALEGKLGIYFLTEKDVEAFNTAGFETYLLHNCSTMQAHGPANRHPVCVGTHNEEGYAFVEGGPGFRPDMSAFYPTALRTGSPVAVLAPLSGSGANVSPSSAYRQLGYDMGLSTNEIQTLASMGNSGVESKLFKSMGPPGSAQGAAAMLVVFGIGPSSNFVIGRGGIGTEPRCEYYDRKTYRRFLAVFALASGGAGSTTDSSVIPVGILDCDGGTFKDGMYTADWAL
;
A
#
# COMPACT_ATOMS: atom_id res chain seq x y z
N MET A 1 45.25 -4.43 -61.44
CA MET A 1 43.87 -4.14 -60.99
C MET A 1 43.38 -5.27 -60.10
N LYS A 2 43.11 -5.02 -58.81
CA LYS A 2 42.56 -6.04 -57.89
C LYS A 2 41.06 -6.22 -58.20
N LYS A 3 40.64 -7.43 -58.59
CA LYS A 3 39.21 -7.77 -58.70
C LYS A 3 38.58 -7.69 -57.32
N ARG A 4 37.66 -6.74 -57.11
CA ARG A 4 36.81 -6.72 -55.91
C ARG A 4 35.66 -7.69 -56.16
N SER A 5 35.60 -8.77 -55.39
CA SER A 5 34.44 -9.66 -55.37
C SER A 5 33.29 -8.89 -54.73
N GLY A 6 32.20 -8.67 -55.47
CA GLY A 6 31.01 -8.00 -54.97
C GLY A 6 30.15 -8.97 -54.16
N PHE A 7 29.54 -8.48 -53.08
CA PHE A 7 28.57 -9.22 -52.30
C PHE A 7 27.40 -9.67 -53.19
N THR A 8 27.00 -10.94 -53.08
CA THR A 8 25.84 -11.43 -53.83
C THR A 8 24.54 -11.03 -53.13
N LEU A 9 23.48 -10.75 -53.89
CA LEU A 9 22.18 -10.37 -53.33
C LEU A 9 21.60 -11.48 -52.42
N ILE A 10 21.84 -12.75 -52.78
CA ILE A 10 21.39 -13.88 -51.98
C ILE A 10 22.09 -13.97 -50.62
N GLU A 11 23.38 -13.63 -50.56
CA GLU A 11 24.15 -13.61 -49.31
C GLU A 11 23.62 -12.55 -48.36
N LEU A 12 23.24 -11.38 -48.87
CA LEU A 12 22.60 -10.34 -48.08
C LEU A 12 21.24 -10.79 -47.53
N VAL A 13 20.40 -11.41 -48.37
CA VAL A 13 19.06 -11.87 -47.98
C VAL A 13 19.13 -12.98 -46.92
N MET A 14 20.11 -13.87 -47.01
CA MET A 14 20.31 -14.93 -46.02
C MET A 14 20.71 -14.35 -44.65
N VAL A 15 21.60 -13.34 -44.63
CA VAL A 15 22.04 -12.70 -43.38
C VAL A 15 20.89 -12.00 -42.66
N ILE A 16 20.08 -11.22 -43.38
CA ILE A 16 18.92 -10.54 -42.76
C ILE A 16 17.88 -11.55 -42.24
N ALA A 17 17.70 -12.68 -42.92
CA ALA A 17 16.78 -13.73 -42.48
C ALA A 17 17.25 -14.38 -41.17
N ILE A 18 18.54 -14.69 -41.05
CA ILE A 18 19.12 -15.26 -39.82
C ILE A 18 19.05 -14.24 -38.67
N LEU A 19 19.38 -12.97 -38.93
CA LEU A 19 19.28 -11.91 -37.93
C LEU A 19 17.84 -11.76 -37.41
N ALA A 20 16.84 -11.78 -38.29
CA ALA A 20 15.43 -11.69 -37.88
C ALA A 20 15.03 -12.83 -36.91
N ILE A 21 15.44 -14.07 -37.20
CA ILE A 21 15.14 -15.22 -36.35
C ILE A 21 15.82 -15.08 -34.97
N VAL A 22 17.11 -14.72 -34.94
CA VAL A 22 17.87 -14.55 -33.69
C VAL A 22 17.30 -13.41 -32.85
N THR A 23 16.92 -12.29 -33.47
CA THR A 23 16.32 -11.15 -32.76
C THR A 23 15.00 -11.53 -32.09
N VAL A 24 14.12 -12.28 -32.76
CA VAL A 24 12.84 -12.70 -32.15
C VAL A 24 13.05 -13.57 -30.91
N VAL A 25 13.94 -14.57 -30.98
CA VAL A 25 14.25 -15.42 -29.81
C VAL A 25 14.91 -14.60 -28.70
N GLY A 26 15.88 -13.75 -29.04
CA GLY A 26 16.59 -12.91 -28.08
C GLY A 26 15.67 -11.94 -27.32
N LEU A 27 14.67 -11.35 -27.98
CA LEU A 27 13.75 -10.39 -27.36
C LEU A 27 12.89 -11.02 -26.25
N THR A 28 12.41 -12.25 -26.45
CA THR A 28 11.57 -12.93 -25.45
C THR A 28 12.35 -13.27 -24.17
N GLN A 29 13.59 -13.74 -24.33
CA GLN A 29 14.47 -14.05 -23.19
C GLN A 29 14.88 -12.78 -22.44
N PHE A 30 15.19 -11.70 -23.16
CA PHE A 30 15.54 -10.42 -22.57
C PHE A 30 14.40 -9.84 -21.71
N GLY A 31 13.15 -9.96 -22.17
CA GLY A 31 11.97 -9.52 -21.40
C GLY A 31 11.84 -10.26 -20.06
N ASN A 32 12.01 -11.59 -20.07
CA ASN A 32 11.96 -12.40 -18.85
C ASN A 32 13.13 -12.09 -17.90
N LEU A 33 14.33 -11.90 -18.45
CA LEU A 33 15.51 -11.52 -17.68
C LEU A 33 15.31 -10.16 -16.99
N LYS A 34 14.79 -9.16 -17.70
CA LYS A 34 14.50 -7.84 -17.14
C LYS A 34 13.50 -7.93 -15.97
N LYS A 35 12.41 -8.69 -16.12
CA LYS A 35 11.42 -8.90 -15.05
C LYS A 35 12.05 -9.58 -13.83
N ARG A 36 12.86 -10.63 -14.03
CA ARG A 36 13.58 -11.32 -12.94
C ARG A 36 14.57 -10.41 -12.22
N SER A 37 15.31 -9.59 -12.97
CA SER A 37 16.23 -8.62 -12.39
C SER A 37 15.48 -7.57 -11.56
N ALA A 38 14.39 -7.01 -12.09
CA ALA A 38 13.56 -6.06 -11.36
C ALA A 38 12.99 -6.66 -10.06
N TYR A 39 12.54 -7.92 -10.10
CA TYR A 39 12.07 -8.63 -8.91
C TYR A 39 13.18 -8.81 -7.85
N LYS A 40 14.38 -9.24 -8.27
CA LYS A 40 15.53 -9.39 -7.36
C LYS A 40 15.94 -8.07 -6.71
N VAL A 41 15.93 -6.98 -7.48
CA VAL A 41 16.20 -5.62 -6.96
C VAL A 41 15.12 -5.24 -5.94
N ALA A 42 13.84 -5.50 -6.22
CA ALA A 42 12.76 -5.23 -5.26
C ALA A 42 12.95 -6.00 -3.95
N MET A 43 13.31 -7.28 -4.00
CA MET A 43 13.58 -8.08 -2.79
C MET A 43 14.79 -7.58 -2.00
N GLN A 44 15.82 -7.11 -2.69
CA GLN A 44 16.98 -6.47 -2.04
C GLN A 44 16.57 -5.15 -1.36
N ASN A 45 15.73 -4.33 -2.01
CA ASN A 45 15.22 -3.09 -1.44
C ASN A 45 14.37 -3.36 -0.19
N ILE A 46 13.52 -4.39 -0.18
CA ILE A 46 12.74 -4.79 1.01
C ILE A 46 13.65 -5.08 2.21
N ARG A 47 14.73 -5.85 2.00
CA ARG A 47 15.71 -6.13 3.07
C ARG A 47 16.39 -4.87 3.58
N GLN A 48 16.84 -4.00 2.67
CA GLN A 48 17.53 -2.76 3.02
C GLN A 48 16.60 -1.81 3.79
N LEU A 49 15.36 -1.65 3.30
CA LEU A 49 14.35 -0.82 3.95
C LEU A 49 13.93 -1.37 5.31
N SER A 50 13.76 -2.69 5.44
CA SER A 50 13.46 -3.31 6.73
C SER A 50 14.59 -3.07 7.75
N SER A 51 15.85 -3.27 7.34
CA SER A 51 16.99 -2.99 8.21
C SER A 51 17.12 -1.50 8.57
N ALA A 52 16.81 -0.60 7.64
CA ALA A 52 16.80 0.83 7.88
C ALA A 52 15.69 1.22 8.87
N LEU A 53 14.49 0.70 8.67
CA LEU A 53 13.33 0.94 9.53
C LEU A 53 13.62 0.53 10.99
N HIS A 54 14.16 -0.68 11.22
CA HIS A 54 14.51 -1.13 12.57
C HIS A 54 15.64 -0.30 13.19
N THR A 55 16.72 -0.04 12.44
CA THR A 55 17.84 0.78 12.93
C THR A 55 17.36 2.19 13.30
N TYR A 56 16.49 2.77 12.47
CA TYR A 56 15.95 4.09 12.70
C TYR A 56 15.06 4.14 13.93
N ALA A 57 14.20 3.14 14.12
CA ALA A 57 13.37 3.00 15.32
C ALA A 57 14.23 2.98 16.59
N LEU A 58 15.28 2.14 16.61
CA LEU A 58 16.20 1.99 17.75
C LEU A 58 16.96 3.29 18.09
N ILE A 59 17.31 4.09 17.08
CA ILE A 59 18.02 5.36 17.29
C ILE A 59 17.05 6.45 17.80
N ASN A 60 15.77 6.37 17.45
CA ASN A 60 14.78 7.42 17.66
C ASN A 60 13.64 7.01 18.61
N GLU A 61 13.83 6.03 19.49
CA GLU A 61 12.78 5.44 20.35
C GLU A 61 12.00 6.45 21.22
N ASN A 62 12.43 7.71 21.30
CA ASN A 62 11.76 8.78 22.07
C ASN A 62 11.56 10.08 21.27
N SER A 63 11.71 10.03 19.94
CA SER A 63 11.53 11.21 19.09
C SER A 63 10.08 11.30 18.62
N ALA A 64 9.40 12.41 18.94
CA ALA A 64 7.99 12.63 18.62
C ALA A 64 7.65 12.56 17.10
N ASP A 65 8.65 12.66 16.21
CA ASP A 65 8.43 12.74 14.75
C ASP A 65 9.05 11.58 13.95
N CYS A 66 9.37 10.47 14.63
CA CYS A 66 10.20 9.44 14.01
C CYS A 66 9.49 8.71 12.85
N PHE A 67 8.16 8.62 12.80
CA PHE A 67 7.43 7.99 11.69
C PHE A 67 6.33 8.88 11.10
N ASN A 68 6.59 10.18 10.97
CA ASN A 68 5.66 11.10 10.30
C ASN A 68 5.61 10.92 8.79
N ASN A 69 4.48 11.35 8.19
CA ASN A 69 4.25 11.44 6.75
C ASN A 69 4.32 10.10 6.00
N PHE A 70 3.92 9.02 6.66
CA PHE A 70 3.65 7.75 6.02
C PHE A 70 2.31 7.77 5.28
N ASP A 71 2.25 7.08 4.15
CA ASP A 71 1.05 6.99 3.34
C ASP A 71 0.03 6.03 3.97
N SER A 72 -1.15 6.54 4.29
CA SER A 72 -2.23 5.78 4.92
C SER A 72 -2.78 4.63 4.08
N LEU A 73 -2.61 4.70 2.75
CA LEU A 73 -3.32 3.88 1.77
C LEU A 73 -4.86 4.00 1.85
N ILE A 74 -5.39 5.00 2.55
CA ILE A 74 -6.82 5.26 2.68
C ILE A 74 -7.19 6.41 1.76
N ASP A 75 -8.19 6.17 0.90
CA ASP A 75 -8.75 7.21 0.05
C ASP A 75 -9.84 8.00 0.79
N LEU A 76 -9.71 9.32 0.74
CA LEU A 76 -10.70 10.23 1.26
C LEU A 76 -11.86 10.36 0.27
N GLN A 77 -12.93 9.60 0.46
CA GLN A 77 -14.20 9.90 -0.19
C GLN A 77 -14.80 11.18 0.46
N ILE A 78 -15.70 11.94 -0.16
CA ILE A 78 -16.49 12.94 0.61
C ILE A 78 -17.92 12.46 0.54
N SER A 79 -18.43 11.84 1.60
CA SER A 79 -19.87 11.60 1.71
C SER A 79 -20.51 12.83 2.33
N GLY A 80 -21.22 13.60 1.51
CA GLY A 80 -21.97 14.78 1.95
C GLY A 80 -21.22 16.08 1.68
N GLU A 81 -21.76 16.87 0.75
CA GLU A 81 -21.32 18.25 0.53
C GLU A 81 -21.48 19.05 1.83
N GLY A 82 -20.40 19.64 2.33
CA GLY A 82 -20.48 20.77 3.27
C GLY A 82 -20.02 20.53 4.72
N SER A 83 -19.57 19.35 5.12
CA SER A 83 -18.95 19.16 6.43
C SER A 83 -17.50 18.71 6.27
N GLY A 84 -16.55 19.54 6.67
CA GLY A 84 -15.12 19.20 6.79
C GLY A 84 -14.83 18.15 7.87
N THR A 85 -15.65 17.10 7.93
CA THR A 85 -15.52 15.96 8.83
C THR A 85 -14.51 15.03 8.21
N TYR A 86 -13.29 15.10 8.75
CA TYR A 86 -12.29 14.05 8.60
C TYR A 86 -12.96 12.69 8.83
N TRP A 87 -12.72 11.69 7.96
CA TRP A 87 -13.30 10.37 8.15
C TRP A 87 -12.90 9.85 9.52
N THR A 88 -13.90 9.78 10.38
CA THR A 88 -13.80 9.18 11.69
C THR A 88 -14.86 8.10 11.73
N GLY A 89 -14.42 6.87 11.92
CA GLY A 89 -15.31 5.75 12.21
C GLY A 89 -15.49 5.59 13.71
N PRO A 90 -16.45 4.76 14.15
CA PRO A 90 -16.50 4.33 15.54
C PRO A 90 -15.16 3.70 15.93
N ALA A 91 -14.48 4.28 16.90
CA ALA A 91 -13.18 3.82 17.35
C ALA A 91 -13.20 2.33 17.76
N GLY A 92 -12.16 1.58 17.41
CA GLY A 92 -12.02 0.16 17.69
C GLY A 92 -12.83 -0.75 16.75
N THR A 93 -13.32 -0.23 15.62
CA THR A 93 -14.06 -1.02 14.62
C THR A 93 -13.24 -1.30 13.36
N PHE A 94 -13.60 -2.38 12.67
CA PHE A 94 -12.95 -2.86 11.45
C PHE A 94 -13.91 -2.82 10.25
N VAL A 95 -13.37 -2.58 9.06
CA VAL A 95 -14.08 -2.66 7.78
C VAL A 95 -13.21 -3.41 6.76
N TRP A 96 -13.70 -4.55 6.27
CA TRP A 96 -12.99 -5.39 5.28
C TRP A 96 -13.61 -5.34 3.89
N ASP A 97 -14.86 -4.89 3.78
CA ASP A 97 -15.62 -4.85 2.53
C ASP A 97 -15.60 -3.44 1.92
N ALA A 98 -14.50 -2.71 2.09
CA ALA A 98 -14.40 -1.28 1.82
C ALA A 98 -14.43 -0.90 0.32
N VAL A 99 -14.86 -1.80 -0.56
CA VAL A 99 -14.72 -1.65 -2.01
C VAL A 99 -15.94 -0.96 -2.66
N ALA A 100 -17.12 -1.00 -2.03
CA ALA A 100 -18.35 -0.54 -2.67
C ALA A 100 -18.90 0.82 -2.17
N ASN A 101 -18.85 1.14 -0.87
CA ASN A 101 -19.61 2.28 -0.31
C ASN A 101 -18.97 3.00 0.91
N ASN A 102 -17.68 2.79 1.21
CA ASN A 102 -17.01 3.34 2.40
C ASN A 102 -15.65 3.94 2.02
N PRO A 103 -14.96 4.75 2.88
CA PRO A 103 -13.59 5.17 2.61
C PRO A 103 -12.78 3.91 2.33
N GLY A 104 -12.25 3.83 1.12
CA GLY A 104 -11.69 2.59 0.59
C GLY A 104 -10.20 2.52 0.85
N ILE A 105 -9.69 1.30 0.86
CA ILE A 105 -8.28 1.07 0.52
C ILE A 105 -8.05 1.68 -0.86
N TYR A 106 -6.96 2.44 -1.00
CA TYR A 106 -6.64 3.16 -2.22
C TYR A 106 -6.61 2.22 -3.43
N ASN A 107 -7.65 2.30 -4.25
CA ASN A 107 -7.83 1.44 -5.42
C ASN A 107 -7.81 2.23 -6.73
N GLY A 108 -7.06 3.34 -6.72
CA GLY A 108 -6.90 4.21 -7.86
C GLY A 108 -8.17 5.00 -8.18
N SER A 109 -8.05 5.90 -9.15
CA SER A 109 -9.16 6.76 -9.56
C SER A 109 -10.28 6.03 -10.31
N TYR A 110 -10.13 4.74 -10.65
CA TYR A 110 -11.12 3.96 -11.42
C TYR A 110 -12.45 3.75 -10.67
N LYS A 111 -12.42 3.55 -9.35
CA LYS A 111 -13.61 3.14 -8.57
C LYS A 111 -14.47 4.30 -8.05
N VAL A 112 -13.99 5.54 -8.03
CA VAL A 112 -14.75 6.68 -7.44
C VAL A 112 -15.91 7.18 -8.32
N LEU A 113 -16.15 6.56 -9.46
CA LEU A 113 -17.04 7.12 -10.47
C LEU A 113 -18.51 6.74 -10.38
N ALA A 114 -18.92 5.79 -9.54
CA ALA A 114 -20.36 5.58 -9.36
C ALA A 114 -21.04 6.80 -8.71
N ALA A 115 -20.33 7.52 -7.81
CA ALA A 115 -20.89 8.64 -7.06
C ALA A 115 -20.68 10.03 -7.73
N THR A 116 -19.76 10.15 -8.69
CA THR A 116 -19.40 11.45 -9.31
C THR A 116 -19.96 11.66 -10.72
N TYR A 117 -20.76 10.72 -11.24
CA TYR A 117 -21.46 10.89 -12.53
C TYR A 117 -22.41 12.11 -12.57
N ASP A 118 -22.74 12.71 -11.42
CA ASP A 118 -23.79 13.73 -11.36
C ASP A 118 -23.52 14.94 -10.45
N ALA A 119 -22.27 15.16 -9.99
CA ALA A 119 -21.93 16.28 -9.08
C ALA A 119 -22.01 17.69 -9.73
N GLY A 120 -22.75 17.85 -10.82
CA GLY A 120 -22.94 19.13 -11.51
C GLY A 120 -23.80 19.12 -12.76
N GLY A 121 -24.47 18.00 -13.10
CA GLY A 121 -25.39 17.91 -14.23
C GLY A 121 -24.68 17.86 -15.59
N GLY A 122 -24.69 16.68 -16.21
CA GLY A 122 -24.40 16.49 -17.65
C GLY A 122 -23.02 15.92 -18.02
N GLY A 123 -22.22 15.50 -17.03
CA GLY A 123 -20.89 14.91 -17.26
C GLY A 123 -20.94 13.47 -17.74
N GLY A 124 -21.30 13.23 -19.00
CA GLY A 124 -21.05 11.95 -19.66
C GLY A 124 -19.56 11.61 -19.58
N SER A 125 -19.24 10.33 -19.36
CA SER A 125 -17.87 9.81 -19.36
C SER A 125 -17.15 10.24 -20.65
N THR A 126 -16.22 11.20 -20.57
CA THR A 126 -15.40 11.48 -21.75
C THR A 126 -14.47 10.29 -21.98
N PRO A 127 -14.14 9.94 -23.23
CA PRO A 127 -13.19 8.88 -23.54
C PRO A 127 -11.84 9.04 -22.83
N GLU A 128 -11.42 10.29 -22.56
CA GLU A 128 -10.18 10.63 -21.85
C GLU A 128 -10.27 10.23 -20.38
N LEU A 129 -11.42 10.46 -19.72
CA LEU A 129 -11.64 10.04 -18.35
C LEU A 129 -11.66 8.51 -18.25
N GLU A 130 -12.32 7.82 -19.19
CA GLU A 130 -12.31 6.36 -19.29
C GLU A 130 -10.91 5.79 -19.58
N ALA A 131 -10.10 6.48 -20.38
CA ALA A 131 -8.71 6.09 -20.63
C ALA A 131 -7.82 6.29 -19.38
N ALA A 132 -7.98 7.41 -18.66
CA ALA A 132 -7.27 7.69 -17.42
C ALA A 132 -7.64 6.68 -16.32
N LYS A 133 -8.92 6.35 -16.22
CA LYS A 133 -9.47 5.26 -15.40
C LYS A 133 -8.74 3.93 -15.68
N ARG A 134 -8.64 3.51 -16.95
CA ARG A 134 -7.90 2.28 -17.35
C ARG A 134 -6.39 2.35 -17.09
N ALA A 135 -5.86 3.52 -16.77
CA ALA A 135 -4.44 3.76 -16.53
C ALA A 135 -4.05 3.84 -15.05
N ASN A 136 -5.01 3.92 -14.12
CA ASN A 136 -4.75 3.94 -12.67
C ASN A 136 -5.52 2.82 -11.98
N LEU A 137 -4.81 1.72 -11.72
CA LEU A 137 -5.31 0.52 -11.04
C LEU A 137 -5.14 0.58 -9.51
N GLY A 138 -4.53 1.65 -8.96
CA GLY A 138 -4.29 1.76 -7.52
C GLY A 138 -3.44 0.63 -6.96
N ILE A 139 -3.75 0.20 -5.73
CA ILE A 139 -3.17 -0.99 -5.11
C ILE A 139 -3.53 -2.24 -5.94
N SER A 140 -2.61 -3.21 -6.00
CA SER A 140 -2.88 -4.43 -6.76
C SER A 140 -4.02 -5.24 -6.13
N SER A 141 -4.79 -5.94 -6.98
CA SER A 141 -5.86 -6.84 -6.50
C SER A 141 -5.37 -7.91 -5.51
N ALA A 142 -4.10 -8.31 -5.60
CA ALA A 142 -3.49 -9.28 -4.70
C ALA A 142 -3.31 -8.73 -3.28
N LEU A 143 -2.99 -7.43 -3.16
CA LEU A 143 -2.89 -6.75 -1.88
C LEU A 143 -4.24 -6.23 -1.38
N GLU A 144 -5.11 -5.73 -2.27
CA GLU A 144 -6.46 -5.25 -1.92
C GLU A 144 -7.22 -6.30 -1.10
N GLY A 145 -7.23 -7.56 -1.55
CA GLY A 145 -7.90 -8.65 -0.85
C GLY A 145 -7.25 -9.09 0.46
N LYS A 146 -6.11 -8.50 0.84
CA LYS A 146 -5.39 -8.75 2.10
C LYS A 146 -5.47 -7.56 3.06
N LEU A 147 -6.06 -6.44 2.64
CA LEU A 147 -6.13 -5.24 3.45
C LEU A 147 -7.55 -5.04 4.00
N GLY A 148 -7.62 -4.40 5.15
CA GLY A 148 -8.83 -3.85 5.74
C GLY A 148 -8.54 -2.48 6.32
N ILE A 149 -9.56 -1.90 6.95
CA ILE A 149 -9.47 -0.61 7.61
C ILE A 149 -9.79 -0.81 9.07
N TYR A 150 -8.96 -0.23 9.93
CA TYR A 150 -9.20 -0.15 11.36
C TYR A 150 -9.31 1.32 11.78
N PHE A 151 -10.28 1.62 12.64
CA PHE A 151 -10.43 2.95 13.22
C PHE A 151 -9.79 3.01 14.60
N LEU A 152 -8.76 3.84 14.75
CA LEU A 152 -7.94 3.90 15.95
C LEU A 152 -8.75 4.27 17.21
N THR A 153 -8.47 3.62 18.33
CA THR A 153 -8.92 4.07 19.66
C THR A 153 -8.01 5.16 20.21
N GLU A 154 -8.41 5.80 21.31
CA GLU A 154 -7.58 6.79 22.00
C GLU A 154 -6.22 6.20 22.41
N LYS A 155 -6.20 5.00 22.99
CA LYS A 155 -4.96 4.30 23.37
C LYS A 155 -4.10 3.94 22.17
N ASP A 156 -4.71 3.63 21.03
CA ASP A 156 -3.96 3.35 19.81
C ASP A 156 -3.27 4.62 19.32
N VAL A 157 -3.97 5.75 19.33
CA VAL A 157 -3.40 7.06 18.97
C VAL A 157 -2.28 7.44 19.92
N GLU A 158 -2.43 7.21 21.22
CA GLU A 158 -1.35 7.40 22.20
C GLU A 158 -0.13 6.54 21.85
N ALA A 159 -0.32 5.26 21.55
CA ALA A 159 0.77 4.35 21.18
C ALA A 159 1.46 4.78 19.87
N PHE A 160 0.70 5.26 18.89
CA PHE A 160 1.23 5.81 17.65
C PHE A 160 2.04 7.09 17.90
N ASN A 161 1.52 8.02 18.71
CA ASN A 161 2.24 9.23 19.09
C ASN A 161 3.52 8.92 19.86
N THR A 162 3.49 7.96 20.79
CA THR A 162 4.69 7.49 21.52
C THR A 162 5.71 6.87 20.56
N ALA A 163 5.25 6.15 19.55
CA ALA A 163 6.09 5.63 18.48
C ALA A 163 6.44 6.69 17.42
N GLY A 164 6.14 7.98 17.63
CA GLY A 164 6.56 9.08 16.76
C GLY A 164 5.73 9.29 15.50
N PHE A 165 4.49 8.81 15.48
CA PHE A 165 3.50 9.17 14.47
C PHE A 165 2.60 10.28 14.99
N GLU A 166 2.84 11.53 14.61
CA GLU A 166 1.90 12.63 14.81
C GLU A 166 0.96 12.78 13.60
N THR A 167 1.51 12.57 12.41
CA THR A 167 0.83 12.82 11.14
C THR A 167 1.05 11.70 10.12
N TYR A 168 0.02 11.45 9.32
CA TYR A 168 0.02 10.49 8.21
C TYR A 168 -0.66 11.12 6.99
N LEU A 169 -0.41 10.57 5.82
CA LEU A 169 -0.83 11.10 4.53
C LEU A 169 -2.08 10.36 4.03
N LEU A 170 -3.21 11.05 3.97
CA LEU A 170 -4.43 10.53 3.34
C LEU A 170 -4.37 10.72 1.83
N HIS A 171 -4.76 9.71 1.06
CA HIS A 171 -4.93 9.83 -0.39
C HIS A 171 -6.20 10.64 -0.70
N ASN A 172 -6.17 11.41 -1.79
CA ASN A 172 -7.36 12.03 -2.36
C ASN A 172 -7.41 11.75 -3.86
N CYS A 173 -8.23 10.80 -4.29
CA CYS A 173 -8.28 10.48 -5.71
C CYS A 173 -9.44 11.12 -6.50
N SER A 174 -10.33 11.90 -5.86
CA SER A 174 -11.57 12.36 -6.54
C SER A 174 -11.98 13.82 -6.34
N THR A 175 -11.76 14.41 -5.17
CA THR A 175 -12.40 15.70 -4.81
C THR A 175 -11.72 16.89 -5.47
N MET A 176 -10.47 16.73 -5.92
CA MET A 176 -9.77 17.76 -6.68
C MET A 176 -10.27 17.92 -8.12
N GLN A 177 -10.86 16.87 -8.70
CA GLN A 177 -11.42 16.95 -10.06
C GLN A 177 -12.83 17.52 -10.09
N ALA A 178 -13.66 17.22 -9.09
CA ALA A 178 -15.09 17.55 -9.13
C ALA A 178 -15.37 19.04 -8.84
N HIS A 179 -14.54 19.68 -8.02
CA HIS A 179 -14.77 21.07 -7.64
C HIS A 179 -13.86 22.00 -8.45
N GLY A 180 -14.45 22.65 -9.45
CA GLY A 180 -13.80 23.75 -10.17
C GLY A 180 -13.25 24.84 -9.23
N PRO A 181 -12.47 25.80 -9.74
CA PRO A 181 -11.74 26.78 -8.92
C PRO A 181 -12.61 27.56 -7.91
N ALA A 182 -13.93 27.67 -8.14
CA ALA A 182 -14.88 28.35 -7.26
C ALA A 182 -15.36 27.54 -6.05
N ASN A 183 -15.30 26.19 -6.07
CA ASN A 183 -15.80 25.31 -5.00
C ASN A 183 -14.69 24.50 -4.33
N ARG A 184 -13.43 24.97 -4.39
CA ARG A 184 -12.33 24.28 -3.72
C ARG A 184 -12.62 24.21 -2.22
N HIS A 185 -12.82 23.00 -1.70
CA HIS A 185 -12.91 22.78 -0.27
C HIS A 185 -11.65 23.38 0.40
N PRO A 186 -11.74 24.14 1.51
CA PRO A 186 -10.61 24.88 2.09
C PRO A 186 -9.40 23.98 2.44
N VAL A 187 -9.64 22.71 2.76
CA VAL A 187 -8.59 21.70 3.00
C VAL A 187 -7.85 21.29 1.72
N CYS A 188 -8.50 21.45 0.55
CA CYS A 188 -7.97 21.07 -0.76
C CYS A 188 -7.33 22.23 -1.54
N VAL A 189 -7.31 23.45 -0.97
CA VAL A 189 -6.77 24.67 -1.63
C VAL A 189 -5.24 24.64 -1.77
N GLY A 190 -4.58 23.64 -1.20
CA GLY A 190 -3.17 23.34 -1.46
C GLY A 190 -2.95 21.84 -1.58
N THR A 191 -3.33 21.21 -2.70
CA THR A 191 -2.69 19.94 -3.04
C THR A 191 -1.24 20.23 -3.26
N HIS A 192 -0.47 19.92 -2.24
CA HIS A 192 0.93 19.90 -2.40
C HIS A 192 1.31 18.50 -2.88
N ASN A 193 2.35 18.39 -3.71
CA ASN A 193 3.09 17.13 -3.71
C ASN A 193 3.57 16.86 -2.28
N GLU A 194 4.11 15.68 -2.03
CA GLU A 194 4.54 15.30 -0.69
C GLU A 194 5.58 16.27 -0.10
N GLU A 195 6.19 17.11 -0.92
CA GLU A 195 7.19 18.13 -0.57
C GLU A 195 6.58 19.51 -0.22
N GLY A 196 5.25 19.67 -0.21
CA GLY A 196 4.67 20.96 0.10
C GLY A 196 4.60 21.93 -1.10
N TYR A 197 4.74 21.47 -2.35
CA TYR A 197 4.56 22.30 -3.56
C TYR A 197 3.21 22.11 -4.22
N ALA A 198 2.48 23.21 -4.43
CA ALA A 198 1.15 23.18 -5.04
C ALA A 198 1.22 22.54 -6.45
N PHE A 199 0.48 21.46 -6.68
CA PHE A 199 0.31 20.90 -8.01
C PHE A 199 -0.43 21.91 -8.89
N VAL A 200 0.31 22.59 -9.77
CA VAL A 200 -0.25 23.55 -10.73
C VAL A 200 -0.95 22.83 -11.90
N GLU A 201 -0.65 21.54 -12.14
CA GLU A 201 -1.12 20.77 -13.31
C GLU A 201 -1.46 19.29 -13.01
N GLY A 202 -1.95 18.99 -11.79
CA GLY A 202 -2.36 17.63 -11.42
C GLY A 202 -3.69 17.19 -12.05
N GLY A 203 -3.71 16.93 -13.36
CA GLY A 203 -4.88 16.39 -14.07
C GLY A 203 -5.02 14.85 -13.96
N PRO A 204 -6.19 14.27 -14.29
CA PRO A 204 -6.40 12.81 -14.32
C PRO A 204 -5.49 12.12 -15.36
N GLY A 205 -4.77 11.07 -14.94
CA GLY A 205 -3.85 10.30 -15.79
C GLY A 205 -2.45 10.12 -15.20
N PHE A 206 -2.17 10.72 -14.03
CA PHE A 206 -0.92 10.51 -13.32
C PHE A 206 -0.86 9.16 -12.62
N ARG A 207 0.38 8.69 -12.46
CA ARG A 207 0.71 7.40 -11.86
C ARG A 207 0.11 7.31 -10.44
N PRO A 208 -0.39 6.14 -10.00
CA PRO A 208 -1.05 6.01 -8.70
C PRO A 208 -0.15 6.37 -7.52
N ASP A 209 1.16 6.20 -7.68
CA ASP A 209 2.22 6.58 -6.75
C ASP A 209 2.55 8.08 -6.76
N MET A 210 1.80 8.91 -7.49
CA MET A 210 1.96 10.37 -7.54
C MET A 210 0.66 11.11 -7.23
N SER A 211 -0.36 10.42 -6.72
CA SER A 211 -1.60 11.05 -6.28
C SER A 211 -1.32 12.09 -5.20
N ALA A 212 -2.16 13.12 -5.11
CA ALA A 212 -2.04 14.10 -4.04
C ALA A 212 -2.32 13.47 -2.67
N PHE A 213 -1.61 13.98 -1.67
CA PHE A 213 -1.67 13.54 -0.29
C PHE A 213 -1.98 14.72 0.63
N TYR A 214 -2.59 14.43 1.77
CA TYR A 214 -2.84 15.43 2.81
C TYR A 214 -2.31 14.97 4.16
N PRO A 215 -1.38 15.72 4.77
CA PRO A 215 -0.98 15.44 6.13
C PRO A 215 -2.18 15.67 7.06
N THR A 216 -2.50 14.63 7.81
CA THR A 216 -3.60 14.63 8.78
C THR A 216 -3.04 14.18 10.11
N ALA A 217 -3.39 14.88 11.18
CA ALA A 217 -3.02 14.46 12.52
C ALA A 217 -3.78 13.18 12.89
N LEU A 218 -3.11 12.22 13.54
CA LEU A 218 -3.78 11.05 14.09
C LEU A 218 -4.73 11.46 15.21
N ARG A 219 -5.96 10.95 15.17
CA ARG A 219 -7.01 11.21 16.15
C ARG A 219 -7.80 9.95 16.42
N THR A 220 -8.51 9.91 17.53
CA THR A 220 -9.46 8.82 17.81
C THR A 220 -10.46 8.72 16.67
N GLY A 221 -10.63 7.51 16.15
CA GLY A 221 -11.45 7.22 14.98
C GLY A 221 -10.73 7.42 13.64
N SER A 222 -9.46 7.83 13.59
CA SER A 222 -8.70 7.89 12.32
C SER A 222 -8.60 6.50 11.68
N PRO A 223 -8.83 6.37 10.36
CA PRO A 223 -8.68 5.11 9.64
C PRO A 223 -7.21 4.81 9.36
N VAL A 224 -6.81 3.56 9.53
CA VAL A 224 -5.52 3.03 9.08
C VAL A 224 -5.72 1.73 8.34
N ALA A 225 -4.88 1.47 7.32
CA ALA A 225 -4.89 0.20 6.62
C ALA A 225 -4.28 -0.88 7.52
N VAL A 226 -4.88 -2.07 7.53
CA VAL A 226 -4.43 -3.22 8.33
C VAL A 226 -4.39 -4.48 7.48
N LEU A 227 -3.46 -5.39 7.77
CA LEU A 227 -3.45 -6.70 7.12
C LEU A 227 -4.52 -7.61 7.72
N ALA A 228 -5.22 -8.31 6.84
CA ALA A 228 -6.14 -9.37 7.20
C ALA A 228 -5.36 -10.53 7.86
N PRO A 229 -5.72 -10.93 9.09
CA PRO A 229 -5.08 -12.06 9.75
C PRO A 229 -5.40 -13.38 9.05
N LEU A 230 -6.56 -13.46 8.41
CA LEU A 230 -7.03 -14.60 7.64
C LEU A 230 -7.15 -14.24 6.17
N SER A 231 -6.93 -15.23 5.29
CA SER A 231 -7.13 -15.15 3.85
C SER A 231 -8.18 -16.18 3.41
N GLY A 232 -8.89 -15.87 2.33
CA GLY A 232 -9.92 -16.74 1.76
C GLY A 232 -11.34 -16.40 2.24
N SER A 233 -12.31 -17.19 1.79
CA SER A 233 -13.73 -17.01 2.14
C SER A 233 -14.40 -18.36 2.41
N GLY A 234 -15.44 -18.34 3.24
CA GLY A 234 -16.24 -19.52 3.57
C GLY A 234 -15.43 -20.62 4.26
N ALA A 235 -15.47 -21.83 3.72
CA ALA A 235 -14.77 -22.99 4.29
C ALA A 235 -13.26 -23.04 4.00
N ASN A 236 -12.77 -22.21 3.07
CA ASN A 236 -11.36 -22.19 2.63
C ASN A 236 -10.55 -21.07 3.29
N VAL A 237 -10.92 -20.68 4.52
CA VAL A 237 -10.21 -19.65 5.27
C VAL A 237 -8.93 -20.23 5.85
N SER A 238 -7.83 -19.51 5.71
CA SER A 238 -6.51 -19.90 6.22
C SER A 238 -5.79 -18.71 6.85
N PRO A 239 -4.82 -18.93 7.77
CA PRO A 239 -3.96 -17.86 8.24
C PRO A 239 -3.24 -17.16 7.08
N SER A 240 -3.21 -15.83 7.13
CA SER A 240 -2.50 -15.02 6.15
C SER A 240 -1.01 -15.37 6.17
N SER A 241 -0.46 -15.71 5.00
CA SER A 241 0.97 -16.01 4.86
C SER A 241 1.84 -14.82 5.26
N ALA A 242 1.36 -13.59 5.03
CA ALA A 242 2.03 -12.36 5.41
C ALA A 242 2.27 -12.28 6.92
N TYR A 243 1.26 -12.61 7.74
CA TYR A 243 1.38 -12.62 9.21
C TYR A 243 2.48 -13.58 9.69
N ARG A 244 2.42 -14.85 9.24
CA ARG A 244 3.43 -15.86 9.61
C ARG A 244 4.83 -15.44 9.18
N GLN A 245 4.97 -14.87 7.99
CA GLN A 245 6.28 -14.48 7.47
C GLN A 245 6.87 -13.28 8.20
N LEU A 246 6.02 -12.37 8.65
CA LEU A 246 6.37 -11.26 9.53
C LEU A 246 6.61 -11.70 10.98
N GLY A 247 6.49 -13.00 11.28
CA GLY A 247 6.79 -13.57 12.60
C GLY A 247 5.60 -13.62 13.56
N TYR A 248 4.40 -13.25 13.09
CA TYR A 248 3.17 -13.25 13.85
C TYR A 248 2.34 -14.49 13.51
N ASP A 249 2.80 -15.67 13.96
CA ASP A 249 1.99 -16.89 13.86
C ASP A 249 0.86 -16.82 14.89
N MET A 250 -0.37 -16.85 14.42
CA MET A 250 -1.55 -16.80 15.28
C MET A 250 -1.78 -18.11 16.06
N GLY A 251 -1.09 -19.20 15.69
CA GLY A 251 -1.18 -20.48 16.38
C GLY A 251 -2.57 -21.11 16.39
N LEU A 252 -3.47 -20.65 15.51
CA LEU A 252 -4.86 -21.10 15.47
C LEU A 252 -4.94 -22.55 14.99
N SER A 253 -5.66 -23.38 15.74
CA SER A 253 -6.06 -24.71 15.29
C SER A 253 -7.06 -24.62 14.13
N THR A 254 -7.18 -25.71 13.34
CA THR A 254 -8.17 -25.80 12.25
C THR A 254 -9.60 -25.55 12.73
N ASN A 255 -9.95 -26.01 13.94
CA ASN A 255 -11.27 -25.80 14.53
C ASN A 255 -11.51 -24.33 14.90
N GLU A 256 -10.49 -23.64 15.43
CA GLU A 256 -10.57 -22.21 15.71
C GLU A 256 -10.71 -21.40 14.43
N ILE A 257 -9.96 -21.75 13.38
CA ILE A 257 -10.07 -21.12 12.06
C ILE A 257 -11.49 -21.27 11.51
N GLN A 258 -12.07 -22.48 11.57
CA GLN A 258 -13.45 -22.71 11.11
C GLN A 258 -14.48 -21.96 11.96
N THR A 259 -14.28 -21.91 13.28
CA THR A 259 -15.14 -21.16 14.18
C THR A 259 -15.09 -19.68 13.86
N LEU A 260 -13.90 -19.12 13.68
CA LEU A 260 -13.69 -17.73 13.30
C LEU A 260 -14.34 -17.45 11.93
N ALA A 261 -14.10 -18.29 10.92
CA ALA A 261 -14.70 -18.15 9.59
C ALA A 261 -16.25 -18.11 9.64
N SER A 262 -16.87 -18.84 10.58
CA SER A 262 -18.33 -18.84 10.77
C SER A 262 -18.88 -17.58 11.44
N MET A 263 -18.05 -16.81 12.14
CA MET A 263 -18.47 -15.60 12.86
C MET A 263 -18.63 -14.37 11.95
N GLY A 264 -18.26 -14.48 10.67
CA GLY A 264 -18.09 -13.34 9.76
C GLY A 264 -16.91 -12.46 10.19
N ASN A 265 -16.42 -11.60 9.28
CA ASN A 265 -15.18 -10.83 9.49
C ASN A 265 -15.21 -10.06 10.83
N SER A 266 -16.25 -9.26 11.09
CA SER A 266 -16.36 -8.45 12.31
C SER A 266 -16.25 -9.26 13.62
N GLY A 267 -16.70 -10.52 13.63
CA GLY A 267 -16.63 -11.39 14.79
C GLY A 267 -15.25 -12.01 15.01
N VAL A 268 -14.55 -12.33 13.92
CA VAL A 268 -13.17 -12.86 13.90
C VAL A 268 -12.24 -11.91 14.63
N GLU A 269 -12.25 -10.64 14.24
CA GLU A 269 -11.32 -9.61 14.71
C GLU A 269 -11.56 -9.22 16.16
N SER A 270 -12.83 -9.11 16.58
CA SER A 270 -13.14 -8.82 17.97
C SER A 270 -12.59 -9.88 18.92
N LYS A 271 -12.46 -11.13 18.47
CA LYS A 271 -11.85 -12.20 19.25
C LYS A 271 -10.33 -12.20 19.08
N LEU A 272 -9.85 -12.19 17.85
CA LEU A 272 -8.42 -12.27 17.54
C LEU A 272 -7.64 -11.10 18.14
N PHE A 273 -8.11 -9.86 17.99
CA PHE A 273 -7.38 -8.67 18.40
C PHE A 273 -7.61 -8.27 19.88
N LYS A 274 -8.78 -8.58 20.47
CA LYS A 274 -9.01 -8.28 21.90
C LYS A 274 -8.32 -9.24 22.86
N SER A 275 -7.97 -10.46 22.40
CA SER A 275 -7.28 -11.46 23.23
C SER A 275 -5.76 -11.41 23.11
N MET A 276 -5.19 -10.38 22.48
CA MET A 276 -3.77 -10.33 22.16
C MET A 276 -2.92 -9.78 23.31
N GLY A 277 -1.78 -10.43 23.53
CA GLY A 277 -0.71 -9.93 24.37
C GLY A 277 0.51 -9.49 23.55
N PRO A 278 1.46 -8.77 24.16
CA PRO A 278 2.69 -8.35 23.48
C PRO A 278 3.53 -9.54 22.99
N PRO A 279 4.43 -9.31 22.01
CA PRO A 279 5.40 -10.32 21.55
C PRO A 279 6.14 -10.98 22.72
N GLY A 280 6.07 -12.32 22.81
CA GLY A 280 6.72 -13.10 23.87
C GLY A 280 5.82 -13.49 25.07
N SER A 281 4.55 -13.07 25.08
CA SER A 281 3.59 -13.59 26.06
C SER A 281 3.14 -15.03 25.73
N ALA A 282 2.82 -15.82 26.76
CA ALA A 282 2.48 -17.25 26.63
C ALA A 282 1.16 -17.51 25.88
N GLN A 283 0.36 -16.48 25.67
CA GLN A 283 -0.79 -16.46 24.75
C GLN A 283 -0.27 -15.88 23.45
N GLY A 284 -0.31 -16.66 22.36
CA GLY A 284 0.34 -16.36 21.08
C GLY A 284 0.27 -14.88 20.71
N ALA A 285 1.43 -14.33 20.35
CA ALA A 285 1.62 -12.94 19.99
C ALA A 285 0.94 -12.62 18.66
N ALA A 286 -0.39 -12.65 18.62
CA ALA A 286 -1.11 -11.95 17.58
C ALA A 286 -0.94 -10.45 17.87
N ALA A 287 -0.60 -9.66 16.86
CA ALA A 287 -0.65 -8.21 16.90
C ALA A 287 -1.42 -7.74 15.68
N MET A 288 -2.04 -6.56 15.76
CA MET A 288 -2.67 -5.99 14.59
C MET A 288 -1.58 -5.39 13.72
N LEU A 289 -1.46 -5.87 12.49
CA LEU A 289 -0.44 -5.40 11.56
C LEU A 289 -0.99 -4.23 10.76
N VAL A 290 -0.62 -3.02 11.15
CA VAL A 290 -0.95 -1.76 10.48
C VAL A 290 0.03 -1.52 9.34
N VAL A 291 -0.48 -1.08 8.21
CA VAL A 291 0.27 -0.93 6.96
C VAL A 291 0.26 0.52 6.53
N PHE A 292 1.43 1.02 6.17
CA PHE A 292 1.58 2.32 5.56
C PHE A 292 2.45 2.24 4.31
N GLY A 293 2.16 3.03 3.29
CA GLY A 293 3.05 3.22 2.16
C GLY A 293 4.26 4.08 2.51
N ILE A 294 5.39 3.74 1.88
CA ILE A 294 6.64 4.51 1.97
C ILE A 294 6.69 5.50 0.82
N GLY A 295 6.46 6.76 1.13
CA GLY A 295 6.60 7.90 0.20
C GLY A 295 7.95 8.62 0.36
N PRO A 296 8.29 9.53 -0.58
CA PRO A 296 9.45 10.42 -0.46
C PRO A 296 9.42 11.24 0.83
N SER A 297 8.25 11.59 1.36
CA SER A 297 8.14 12.36 2.61
C SER A 297 8.13 11.53 3.88
N SER A 298 8.11 10.20 3.79
CA SER A 298 8.10 9.33 4.96
C SER A 298 9.40 9.47 5.73
N ASN A 299 9.30 9.79 7.02
CA ASN A 299 10.44 9.91 7.91
C ASN A 299 10.80 8.51 8.44
N PHE A 300 11.88 7.91 7.98
CA PHE A 300 12.50 6.76 8.67
C PHE A 300 13.97 6.54 8.26
N VAL A 301 14.59 7.58 7.68
CA VAL A 301 16.00 7.59 7.32
C VAL A 301 16.69 8.72 8.09
N ILE A 302 17.94 8.49 8.48
CA ILE A 302 18.72 9.43 9.30
C ILE A 302 18.97 10.72 8.49
N GLY A 303 18.42 11.84 8.96
CA GLY A 303 18.41 13.14 8.29
C GLY A 303 16.98 13.63 8.10
N ARG A 304 16.65 14.82 8.60
CA ARG A 304 15.28 15.38 8.66
C ARG A 304 14.68 15.77 7.29
N GLY A 305 14.82 14.95 6.25
CA GLY A 305 14.47 15.33 4.89
C GLY A 305 14.23 14.16 3.95
N GLY A 306 13.27 13.31 4.31
CA GLY A 306 12.71 12.29 3.41
C GLY A 306 13.71 11.32 2.80
N ILE A 307 13.24 10.48 1.89
CA ILE A 307 14.11 9.64 1.06
C ILE A 307 14.36 10.40 -0.25
N GLY A 308 15.62 10.73 -0.55
CA GLY A 308 15.96 11.54 -1.73
C GLY A 308 15.46 10.98 -3.07
N THR A 309 15.27 9.65 -3.15
CA THR A 309 14.50 9.01 -4.21
C THR A 309 13.66 7.89 -3.61
N GLU A 310 12.34 7.99 -3.74
CA GLU A 310 11.42 6.98 -3.20
C GLU A 310 11.70 5.59 -3.80
N PRO A 311 11.82 4.55 -2.96
CA PRO A 311 12.05 3.20 -3.46
C PRO A 311 10.78 2.71 -4.16
N ARG A 312 10.92 2.30 -5.42
CA ARG A 312 9.82 1.77 -6.23
C ARG A 312 10.11 0.35 -6.68
N CYS A 313 9.07 -0.47 -6.73
CA CYS A 313 9.12 -1.79 -7.30
C CYS A 313 8.92 -1.70 -8.82
N GLU A 314 10.01 -1.86 -9.58
CA GLU A 314 9.96 -1.84 -11.06
C GLU A 314 9.38 -3.11 -11.68
N TYR A 315 9.09 -4.12 -10.86
CA TYR A 315 8.46 -5.36 -11.31
C TYR A 315 7.01 -5.13 -11.78
N TYR A 316 6.31 -4.16 -11.18
CA TYR A 316 4.92 -3.85 -11.49
C TYR A 316 4.79 -2.70 -12.50
N ASP A 317 3.67 -2.68 -13.21
CA ASP A 317 3.37 -1.66 -14.21
C ASP A 317 3.20 -0.29 -13.54
N ARG A 318 3.46 0.78 -14.30
CA ARG A 318 3.30 2.18 -13.86
C ARG A 318 1.85 2.54 -13.52
N LYS A 319 0.91 1.67 -13.88
CA LYS A 319 -0.53 1.80 -13.61
C LYS A 319 -0.92 1.34 -12.22
N THR A 320 -0.06 0.61 -11.53
CA THR A 320 -0.28 0.13 -10.16
C THR A 320 0.53 0.95 -9.17
N TYR A 321 0.10 0.97 -7.91
CA TYR A 321 0.85 1.51 -6.78
C TYR A 321 2.13 0.69 -6.62
N ARG A 322 3.29 1.34 -6.73
CA ARG A 322 4.61 0.66 -6.82
C ARG A 322 5.49 0.88 -5.60
N ARG A 323 5.00 1.59 -4.59
CA ARG A 323 5.79 1.87 -3.38
C ARG A 323 5.76 0.65 -2.47
N PHE A 324 6.84 0.53 -1.70
CA PHE A 324 6.91 -0.47 -0.63
C PHE A 324 6.05 -0.04 0.54
N LEU A 325 5.65 -1.00 1.35
CA LEU A 325 4.77 -0.76 2.49
C LEU A 325 5.50 -1.11 3.76
N ALA A 326 5.54 -0.17 4.71
CA ALA A 326 5.99 -0.44 6.07
C ALA A 326 4.85 -1.08 6.87
N VAL A 327 5.20 -2.10 7.65
CA VAL A 327 4.26 -2.81 8.53
C VAL A 327 4.69 -2.60 9.97
N PHE A 328 3.73 -2.20 10.79
CA PHE A 328 3.88 -1.98 12.22
C PHE A 328 2.91 -2.89 12.96
N ALA A 329 3.38 -3.51 14.05
CA ALA A 329 2.53 -4.24 14.97
C ALA A 329 2.01 -3.26 16.02
N LEU A 330 0.69 -3.11 16.07
CA LEU A 330 0.00 -2.51 17.20
C LEU A 330 -0.35 -3.62 18.19
N ALA A 331 0.39 -3.66 19.29
CA ALA A 331 0.04 -4.49 20.43
C ALA A 331 -0.94 -3.69 21.30
N SER A 332 -2.23 -3.95 21.18
CA SER A 332 -3.22 -3.36 22.08
C SER A 332 -3.17 -4.07 23.43
N GLY A 333 -3.02 -3.34 24.53
CA GLY A 333 -3.48 -3.88 25.81
C GLY A 333 -4.97 -4.15 25.67
N GLY A 334 -5.41 -5.42 25.70
CA GLY A 334 -6.81 -5.81 25.44
C GLY A 334 -7.83 -4.95 26.21
N ALA A 335 -9.11 -4.96 25.80
CA ALA A 335 -10.13 -4.10 26.40
C ALA A 335 -10.18 -4.23 27.94
N GLY A 336 -9.87 -3.13 28.64
CA GLY A 336 -9.76 -3.09 30.12
C GLY A 336 -8.35 -3.33 30.68
N SER A 337 -7.36 -3.65 29.85
CA SER A 337 -5.97 -3.75 30.25
C SER A 337 -5.39 -2.36 30.56
N THR A 338 -4.64 -2.28 31.66
CA THR A 338 -3.82 -1.12 32.02
C THR A 338 -2.45 -1.14 31.36
N THR A 339 -2.09 -2.19 30.62
CA THR A 339 -0.83 -2.23 29.89
C THR A 339 -0.87 -1.26 28.73
N ASP A 340 0.20 -0.48 28.59
CA ASP A 340 0.38 0.48 27.51
C ASP A 340 0.33 -0.23 26.16
N SER A 341 -0.41 0.34 25.22
CA SER A 341 -0.35 -0.08 23.82
C SER A 341 1.00 0.33 23.24
N SER A 342 1.59 -0.51 22.39
CA SER A 342 2.88 -0.23 21.76
C SER A 342 2.83 -0.47 20.26
N VAL A 343 3.46 0.42 19.48
CA VAL A 343 3.65 0.27 18.04
C VAL A 343 5.10 -0.11 17.76
N ILE A 344 5.32 -1.23 17.09
CA ILE A 344 6.66 -1.77 16.81
C ILE A 344 6.80 -1.99 15.31
N PRO A 345 7.87 -1.51 14.64
CA PRO A 345 8.12 -1.84 13.25
C PRO A 345 8.38 -3.34 13.09
N VAL A 346 7.75 -3.96 12.11
CA VAL A 346 7.80 -5.41 11.89
C VAL A 346 8.54 -5.78 10.62
N GLY A 347 8.31 -5.02 9.55
CA GLY A 347 8.90 -5.36 8.26
C GLY A 347 8.36 -4.51 7.12
N ILE A 348 8.74 -4.93 5.92
CA ILE A 348 8.37 -4.27 4.67
C ILE A 348 7.68 -5.27 3.74
N LEU A 349 6.64 -4.83 3.05
CA LEU A 349 5.98 -5.55 1.97
C LEU A 349 6.24 -4.91 0.62
N ASP A 350 6.17 -5.71 -0.44
CA ASP A 350 5.99 -5.18 -1.79
C ASP A 350 4.54 -4.75 -2.04
N CYS A 351 4.27 -4.29 -3.26
CA CYS A 351 2.94 -3.79 -3.65
C CYS A 351 1.88 -4.89 -3.85
N ASP A 352 2.23 -6.18 -3.81
CA ASP A 352 1.29 -7.31 -3.79
C ASP A 352 1.12 -7.89 -2.37
N GLY A 353 1.74 -7.26 -1.38
CA GLY A 353 1.76 -7.75 0.01
C GLY A 353 2.65 -8.97 0.19
N GLY A 354 3.62 -9.18 -0.69
CA GLY A 354 4.65 -10.20 -0.56
C GLY A 354 5.75 -9.74 0.39
N THR A 355 6.23 -10.65 1.24
CA THR A 355 7.37 -10.37 2.12
C THR A 355 8.69 -10.76 1.46
N PHE A 356 9.80 -10.37 2.10
CA PHE A 356 11.11 -10.88 1.71
C PHE A 356 11.19 -12.43 1.73
N LYS A 357 10.49 -13.10 2.65
CA LYS A 357 10.49 -14.57 2.74
C LYS A 357 9.77 -15.21 1.55
N ASP A 358 8.67 -14.62 1.07
CA ASP A 358 8.00 -15.04 -0.17
C ASP A 358 8.97 -15.03 -1.36
N GLY A 359 9.79 -13.98 -1.44
CA GLY A 359 10.79 -13.82 -2.49
C GLY A 359 11.89 -14.89 -2.49
N MET A 360 12.30 -15.37 -1.32
CA MET A 360 13.28 -16.46 -1.25
C MET A 360 12.71 -17.76 -1.78
N TYR A 361 11.52 -18.15 -1.31
CA TYR A 361 10.88 -19.37 -1.77
C TYR A 361 10.65 -19.33 -3.28
N THR A 362 10.29 -18.17 -3.83
CA THR A 362 10.06 -18.03 -5.27
C THR A 362 11.30 -18.02 -6.14
N ALA A 363 12.40 -17.47 -5.65
CA ALA A 363 13.67 -17.48 -6.37
C ALA A 363 14.30 -18.87 -6.45
N ASP A 364 14.13 -19.69 -5.41
CA ASP A 364 14.78 -21.01 -5.31
C ASP A 364 14.18 -22.07 -6.24
N TRP A 365 12.89 -21.98 -6.61
CA TRP A 365 12.28 -22.90 -7.58
C TRP A 365 12.37 -22.46 -9.05
N ALA A 366 12.84 -21.24 -9.31
CA ALA A 366 12.96 -20.69 -10.66
C ALA A 366 14.36 -20.91 -11.29
N LEU A 367 15.23 -21.64 -10.61
CA LEU A 367 16.51 -22.18 -11.07
C LEU A 367 16.35 -23.67 -11.40
#